data_AF-A0A3M1KUD2-F1
#
_entry.id   AF-A0A3M1KUD2-F1
#
_cell.length_a   1.000
_cell.length_b   1.000
_cell.length_c   1.000
_cell.angle_alpha   90.00
_cell.angle_beta   90.00
_cell.angle_gamma   90.00
#
_symmetry.space_group_name_H-M   'P 1'
#
loop_
_entity.id
_entity.type
_entity.pdbx_description
1 polymer ?
#
loop_
_entity_poly.entity_id
_entity_poly.type
_entity_poly.pdbx_seq_one_letter_code
_entity_poly.pdbx_strand_id
1 'polypeptide(L)'
;MQTKPSEQLGAAWYILGILLILVSGGVGFTATSLLLKLPKTPDCSDVFWPLASATKRVYCAQYLAEKATVKSLLQAINLVEALPENHSLRPQINSQVEEWASDILKLAENKFQAGDLEGAIATARKIPRKIKAHELVKAQIEDWQATWDKAEDIFDQAEEDLRNSRWNQAFRQAVKLTYIDNEYWASTKYQETLDKIQVARDESEKLETARLLLAKNKANDLLKGVKIAAAIEKDSYLYEQAQEIIQAGKIQLISEIDKLISRQRWHELLQVSNRIPSFLELETEANDWYTLANAGKNAEIGTVSSLEAAITEAEKLALDSPLYPQAQKLITRWQLEIGDVVHLAKAREIAQMGEINDLNQAIAEARLIPPNNPRYQEARQEINSWNSKIQTIEDSPILERAREISFGNNITAWQQAIEQASLIRPNRALYPEAQRYIRRWRANIQRKEDRPILDRAIAIAINKDYSAAIATAQQIAPNRALYQEAQAKINTWRREIKAREYLERAYQTSNQRTPESLSQAIKLAQKIPQGTQVRNQAVREMNQWSTEILAFAQNAADKFSIKEAIRIAQLIPPGTSAYQAAKRQIDNWEQRLKPPLIIEEPSEPFREINYKPSL
;
A
#
# COMPACT_ATOMS: atom_id res chain seq x y z
N MET A 1 -4.58 153.16 46.61
CA MET A 1 -4.99 151.79 46.23
C MET A 1 -3.73 150.92 46.33
N GLN A 2 -3.34 150.43 47.53
CA GLN A 2 -3.77 149.18 48.21
C GLN A 2 -3.66 147.93 47.31
N THR A 3 -2.99 146.79 47.61
CA THR A 3 -2.11 146.27 48.69
C THR A 3 -1.58 144.88 48.22
N LYS A 4 -0.41 144.44 48.75
CA LYS A 4 0.31 143.11 48.75
C LYS A 4 -0.54 141.83 49.08
N PRO A 5 0.00 140.57 49.28
CA PRO A 5 1.02 139.70 48.61
C PRO A 5 0.71 138.13 48.62
N SER A 6 1.67 137.28 48.21
CA SER A 6 2.06 135.87 48.62
C SER A 6 1.21 134.58 48.36
N GLU A 7 1.88 133.51 47.86
CA GLU A 7 2.00 132.09 48.36
C GLU A 7 2.31 131.09 47.21
N GLN A 8 3.47 130.39 47.13
CA GLN A 8 4.07 129.30 47.95
C GLN A 8 3.64 127.85 47.59
N LEU A 9 4.60 127.11 46.98
CA LEU A 9 5.16 125.81 47.44
C LEU A 9 4.32 124.50 47.53
N GLY A 10 3.04 124.45 47.12
CA GLY A 10 2.24 123.21 47.24
C GLY A 10 2.45 122.09 46.19
N ALA A 11 2.91 122.42 44.97
CA ALA A 11 2.89 121.46 43.84
C ALA A 11 4.08 120.50 43.77
N ALA A 12 5.21 120.81 44.44
CA ALA A 12 6.45 120.06 44.31
C ALA A 12 6.47 118.73 45.10
N TRP A 13 5.75 118.65 46.23
CA TRP A 13 5.78 117.47 47.10
C TRP A 13 4.93 116.29 46.59
N TYR A 14 3.85 116.55 45.86
CA TYR A 14 3.02 115.50 45.26
C TYR A 14 3.71 114.78 44.10
N ILE A 15 4.52 115.50 43.31
CA ILE A 15 5.29 114.93 42.20
C ILE A 15 6.45 114.07 42.72
N LEU A 16 7.08 114.48 43.83
CA LEU A 16 8.18 113.75 44.45
C LEU A 16 7.72 112.45 45.13
N GLY A 17 6.50 112.43 45.71
CA GLY A 17 5.91 111.23 46.31
C GLY A 17 5.54 110.13 45.30
N ILE A 18 4.99 110.51 44.14
CA ILE A 18 4.61 109.55 43.08
C ILE A 18 5.84 108.97 42.39
N LEU A 19 6.92 109.75 42.22
CA LEU A 19 8.18 109.28 41.64
C LEU A 19 8.88 108.24 42.54
N LEU A 20 8.80 108.40 43.87
CA LEU A 20 9.48 107.53 44.83
C LEU A 20 8.84 106.13 44.94
N ILE A 21 7.52 106.03 44.79
CA ILE A 21 6.78 104.74 44.82
C ILE A 21 6.99 103.95 43.51
N LEU A 22 7.01 104.63 42.36
CA LEU A 22 7.25 103.98 41.06
C LEU A 22 8.69 103.45 40.91
N VAL A 23 9.68 104.17 41.44
CA VAL A 23 11.10 103.76 41.37
C VAL A 23 11.40 102.60 42.31
N SER A 24 10.81 102.56 43.51
CA SER A 24 11.05 101.47 44.47
C SER A 24 10.28 100.18 44.13
N GLY A 25 9.09 100.27 43.54
CA GLY A 25 8.35 99.11 43.03
C GLY A 25 9.00 98.44 41.81
N GLY A 26 9.57 99.23 40.89
CA GLY A 26 10.22 98.71 39.68
C GLY A 26 11.54 97.97 39.96
N VAL A 27 12.32 98.43 40.95
CA VAL A 27 13.61 97.81 41.29
C VAL A 27 13.42 96.48 42.04
N GLY A 28 12.39 96.35 42.88
CA GLY A 28 12.10 95.12 43.62
C GLY A 28 11.68 93.95 42.72
N PHE A 29 10.83 94.19 41.72
CA PHE A 29 10.35 93.18 40.78
C PHE A 29 11.43 92.75 39.77
N THR A 30 12.26 93.69 39.31
CA THR A 30 13.38 93.38 38.40
C THR A 30 14.49 92.61 39.11
N ALA A 31 14.81 92.92 40.38
CA ALA A 31 15.82 92.20 41.15
C ALA A 31 15.43 90.75 41.47
N THR A 32 14.16 90.49 41.83
CA THR A 32 13.68 89.11 42.09
C THR A 32 13.52 88.29 40.81
N SER A 33 13.12 88.91 39.69
CA SER A 33 13.08 88.25 38.38
C SER A 33 14.48 87.85 37.87
N LEU A 34 15.51 88.64 38.20
CA LEU A 34 16.90 88.34 37.84
C LEU A 34 17.50 87.21 38.69
N LEU A 35 17.07 87.07 39.94
CA LEU A 35 17.53 86.01 40.86
C LEU A 35 16.88 84.64 40.62
N LEU A 36 15.66 84.60 40.08
CA LEU A 36 14.97 83.34 39.70
C LEU A 36 15.34 82.84 38.30
N LYS A 37 16.17 83.58 37.56
CA LYS A 37 16.81 83.11 36.33
C LYS A 37 18.01 82.25 36.72
N LEU A 38 17.80 80.94 36.87
CA LEU A 38 18.88 79.97 36.88
C LEU A 38 19.82 80.26 35.69
N PRO A 39 21.15 80.31 35.88
CA PRO A 39 22.07 80.51 34.77
C PRO A 39 21.80 79.40 33.75
N LYS A 40 21.54 79.79 32.51
CA LYS A 40 21.41 78.88 31.38
C LYS A 40 22.62 77.93 31.41
N THR A 41 22.35 76.64 31.25
CA THR A 41 23.38 75.65 30.93
C THR A 41 24.35 76.22 29.90
N PRO A 42 25.67 75.96 30.00
CA PRO A 42 26.63 76.47 29.03
C PRO A 42 26.16 76.12 27.62
N ASP A 43 25.92 77.15 26.81
CA ASP A 43 25.56 76.94 25.42
C ASP A 43 26.77 76.35 24.68
N CYS A 44 26.69 75.06 24.37
CA CYS A 44 27.73 74.33 23.68
C CYS A 44 27.66 74.51 22.15
N SER A 45 26.67 75.25 21.60
CA SER A 45 26.61 75.52 20.15
C SER A 45 27.50 76.68 19.69
N ASP A 46 27.74 77.68 20.53
CA ASP A 46 28.48 78.91 20.18
C ASP A 46 29.80 79.08 20.96
N VAL A 47 30.63 78.03 20.99
CA VAL A 47 31.92 78.04 21.70
C VAL A 47 33.09 78.31 20.76
N PHE A 48 33.85 79.39 21.01
CA PHE A 48 35.14 79.63 20.36
C PHE A 48 36.23 78.75 20.99
N TRP A 49 36.46 77.58 20.39
CA TRP A 49 37.36 76.54 20.93
C TRP A 49 38.80 76.98 21.27
N PRO A 50 39.47 77.89 20.53
CA PRO A 50 40.84 78.30 20.85
C PRO A 50 41.00 78.98 22.22
N LEU A 51 39.94 79.59 22.77
CA LEU A 51 39.96 80.26 24.07
C LEU A 51 39.12 79.53 25.14
N ALA A 52 38.55 78.36 24.82
CA ALA A 52 37.72 77.60 25.73
C ALA A 52 38.55 76.94 26.84
N SER A 53 38.12 77.08 28.10
CA SER A 53 38.77 76.41 29.24
C SER A 53 38.65 74.89 29.13
N ALA A 54 39.61 74.16 29.72
CA ALA A 54 39.60 72.70 29.74
C ALA A 54 38.31 72.12 30.35
N THR A 55 37.81 72.70 31.43
CA THR A 55 36.54 72.31 32.07
C THR A 55 35.34 72.52 31.14
N LYS A 56 35.31 73.60 30.34
CA LYS A 56 34.23 73.85 29.37
C LYS A 56 34.29 72.86 28.21
N ARG A 57 35.49 72.50 27.73
CA ARG A 57 35.68 71.46 26.71
C ARG A 57 35.21 70.09 27.19
N VAL A 58 35.59 69.69 28.41
CA VAL A 58 35.15 68.42 29.02
C VAL A 58 33.63 68.38 29.21
N TYR A 59 33.02 69.44 29.74
CA TYR A 59 31.56 69.52 29.92
C TYR A 59 30.81 69.41 28.59
N CYS A 60 31.22 70.17 27.56
CA CYS A 60 30.57 70.10 26.25
C CYS A 60 30.84 68.77 25.53
N ALA A 61 31.96 68.11 25.79
CA ALA A 61 32.21 66.76 25.30
C ALA A 61 31.27 65.74 25.96
N GLN A 62 31.08 65.80 27.28
CA GLN A 62 30.10 64.97 28.00
C GLN A 62 28.68 65.16 27.45
N TYR A 63 28.26 66.42 27.24
CA TYR A 63 26.96 66.75 26.65
C TYR A 63 26.80 66.19 25.22
N LEU A 64 27.87 66.16 24.42
CA LEU A 64 27.85 65.52 23.09
C LEU A 64 27.78 64.00 23.20
N ALA A 65 28.47 63.40 24.18
CA ALA A 65 28.46 61.97 24.41
C ALA A 65 27.09 61.45 24.87
N GLU A 66 26.33 62.22 25.67
CA GLU A 66 24.96 61.90 26.12
C GLU A 66 23.99 61.63 24.96
N LYS A 67 24.26 62.15 23.76
CA LYS A 67 23.44 61.88 22.56
C LYS A 67 23.58 60.45 22.05
N ALA A 68 24.56 59.68 22.52
CA ALA A 68 24.77 58.26 22.23
C ALA A 68 24.77 57.89 20.74
N THR A 69 25.29 58.78 19.88
CA THR A 69 25.49 58.49 18.45
C THR A 69 26.96 58.43 18.10
N VAL A 70 27.34 57.61 17.12
CA VAL A 70 28.72 57.53 16.62
C VAL A 70 29.28 58.93 16.29
N LYS A 71 28.50 59.77 15.62
CA LYS A 71 28.92 61.13 15.25
C LYS A 71 29.17 62.00 16.49
N SER A 72 28.27 61.97 17.48
CA SER A 72 28.36 62.81 18.66
C SER A 72 29.47 62.36 19.62
N LEU A 73 29.67 61.04 19.77
CA LEU A 73 30.77 60.45 20.54
C LEU A 73 32.13 60.77 19.92
N LEU A 74 32.27 60.68 18.59
CA LEU A 74 33.52 61.08 17.91
C LEU A 74 33.81 62.58 18.07
N GLN A 75 32.77 63.42 18.03
CA GLN A 75 32.92 64.86 18.28
C GLN A 75 33.35 65.13 19.74
N ALA A 76 32.79 64.40 20.70
CA ALA A 76 33.17 64.48 22.12
C ALA A 76 34.65 64.10 22.33
N ILE A 77 35.09 62.97 21.77
CA ILE A 77 36.48 62.50 21.86
C ILE A 77 37.45 63.52 21.25
N ASN A 78 37.19 63.98 20.02
CA ASN A 78 38.06 64.95 19.35
C ASN A 78 38.19 66.27 20.13
N LEU A 79 37.14 66.65 20.88
CA LEU A 79 37.11 67.89 21.64
C LEU A 79 38.01 67.87 22.88
N VAL A 80 38.11 66.73 23.56
CA VAL A 80 38.95 66.55 24.75
C VAL A 80 40.38 66.10 24.41
N GLU A 81 40.57 65.40 23.28
CA GLU A 81 41.89 65.01 22.78
C GLU A 81 42.73 66.21 22.29
N ALA A 82 42.10 67.36 22.04
CA ALA A 82 42.80 68.60 21.75
C ALA A 82 43.54 69.23 22.96
N LEU A 83 43.43 68.63 24.15
CA LEU A 83 44.14 69.07 25.37
C LEU A 83 45.51 68.39 25.51
N PRO A 84 46.55 69.06 26.06
CA PRO A 84 47.88 68.47 26.23
C PRO A 84 47.93 67.24 27.16
N GLU A 85 48.86 66.32 26.90
CA GLU A 85 49.05 65.10 27.70
C GLU A 85 49.46 65.35 29.16
N ASN A 86 50.09 66.49 29.45
CA ASN A 86 50.53 66.88 30.80
C ASN A 86 49.45 67.63 31.61
N HIS A 87 48.20 67.66 31.14
CA HIS A 87 47.11 68.38 31.79
C HIS A 87 46.61 67.66 33.07
N SER A 88 46.24 68.43 34.11
CA SER A 88 45.81 67.87 35.41
C SER A 88 44.58 66.96 35.33
N LEU A 89 43.67 67.23 34.38
CA LEU A 89 42.46 66.42 34.14
C LEU A 89 42.68 65.19 33.23
N ARG A 90 43.91 64.91 32.77
CA ARG A 90 44.15 63.83 31.78
C ARG A 90 43.70 62.44 32.24
N PRO A 91 43.86 62.01 33.52
CA PRO A 91 43.34 60.72 33.98
C PRO A 91 41.81 60.58 33.83
N GLN A 92 41.07 61.65 34.11
CA GLN A 92 39.60 61.67 33.97
C GLN A 92 39.17 61.69 32.50
N ILE A 93 39.85 62.48 31.67
CA ILE A 93 39.62 62.54 30.22
C ILE A 93 39.86 61.17 29.58
N ASN A 94 40.97 60.51 29.92
CA ASN A 94 41.29 59.20 29.35
C ASN A 94 40.23 58.15 29.70
N SER A 95 39.74 58.14 30.95
CA SER A 95 38.64 57.27 31.37
C SER A 95 37.35 57.52 30.57
N GLN A 96 36.98 58.79 30.38
CA GLN A 96 35.80 59.17 29.60
C GLN A 96 35.94 58.84 28.11
N VAL A 97 37.11 59.04 27.54
CA VAL A 97 37.39 58.70 26.14
C VAL A 97 37.37 57.18 25.94
N GLU A 98 37.87 56.40 26.90
CA GLU A 98 37.75 54.93 26.89
C GLU A 98 36.28 54.48 26.96
N GLU A 99 35.46 55.10 27.81
CA GLU A 99 34.01 54.85 27.90
C GLU A 99 33.29 55.18 26.58
N TRP A 100 33.55 56.35 25.99
CA TRP A 100 32.93 56.75 24.72
C TRP A 100 33.41 55.90 23.53
N ALA A 101 34.67 55.46 23.55
CA ALA A 101 35.17 54.50 22.57
C ALA A 101 34.45 53.15 22.70
N SER A 102 34.23 52.67 23.93
CA SER A 102 33.42 51.48 24.20
C SER A 102 31.98 51.63 23.70
N ASP A 103 31.36 52.79 23.89
CA ASP A 103 30.01 53.05 23.37
C ASP A 103 29.95 53.10 21.84
N ILE A 104 30.96 53.64 21.17
CA ILE A 104 31.08 53.54 19.71
C ILE A 104 31.23 52.08 19.28
N LEU A 105 32.02 51.28 19.99
CA LEU A 105 32.17 49.85 19.71
C LEU A 105 30.85 49.09 19.92
N LYS A 106 30.03 49.39 20.94
CA LYS A 106 28.69 48.82 21.11
C LYS A 106 27.74 49.19 19.97
N LEU A 107 27.83 50.41 19.43
CA LEU A 107 27.03 50.80 18.26
C LEU A 107 27.48 50.09 16.98
N ALA A 108 28.79 49.82 16.86
CA ALA A 108 29.36 49.02 15.78
C ALA A 108 29.02 47.53 15.94
N GLU A 109 28.96 47.02 17.17
CA GLU A 109 28.52 45.66 17.52
C GLU A 109 27.13 45.38 16.95
N ASN A 110 26.18 46.31 17.11
CA ASN A 110 24.84 46.16 16.53
C ASN A 110 24.85 45.96 15.01
N LYS A 111 25.81 46.57 14.29
CA LYS A 111 25.97 46.34 12.85
C LYS A 111 26.55 44.97 12.55
N PHE A 112 27.55 44.56 13.31
CA PHE A 112 28.12 43.22 13.21
C PHE A 112 27.05 42.15 13.44
N GLN A 113 26.29 42.26 14.54
CA GLN A 113 25.18 41.39 14.90
C GLN A 113 24.07 41.37 13.83
N ALA A 114 23.87 42.48 13.10
CA ALA A 114 22.94 42.58 11.97
C ALA A 114 23.49 42.02 10.64
N GLY A 115 24.73 41.52 10.60
CA GLY A 115 25.36 40.97 9.38
C GLY A 115 26.15 41.97 8.55
N ASP A 116 26.41 43.18 9.07
CA ASP A 116 27.22 44.23 8.42
C ASP A 116 28.60 44.34 9.08
N LEU A 117 29.45 43.33 8.88
CA LEU A 117 30.83 43.30 9.39
C LEU A 117 31.64 44.50 8.88
N GLU A 118 31.57 44.78 7.59
CA GLU A 118 32.32 45.88 6.97
C GLU A 118 31.90 47.24 7.55
N GLY A 119 30.60 47.46 7.74
CA GLY A 119 30.10 48.67 8.38
C GLY A 119 30.44 48.75 9.87
N ALA A 120 30.53 47.64 10.59
CA ALA A 120 31.01 47.58 11.97
C ALA A 120 32.49 47.99 12.06
N ILE A 121 33.36 47.35 11.27
CA ILE A 121 34.80 47.66 11.19
C ILE A 121 35.03 49.12 10.77
N ALA A 122 34.32 49.60 9.75
CA ALA A 122 34.41 50.98 9.30
C ALA A 122 33.96 51.99 10.36
N THR A 123 33.03 51.60 11.25
CA THR A 123 32.59 52.43 12.38
C THR A 123 33.65 52.46 13.47
N ALA A 124 34.20 51.30 13.84
CA ALA A 124 35.27 51.17 14.83
C ALA A 124 36.56 51.91 14.43
N ARG A 125 36.95 51.86 13.15
CA ARG A 125 38.15 52.54 12.62
C ARG A 125 38.09 54.08 12.65
N LYS A 126 36.91 54.68 12.90
CA LYS A 126 36.78 56.14 13.04
C LYS A 126 37.30 56.65 14.39
N ILE A 127 37.48 55.78 15.38
CA ILE A 127 38.02 56.13 16.69
C ILE A 127 39.50 56.55 16.53
N PRO A 128 39.94 57.69 17.09
CA PRO A 128 41.32 58.17 16.92
C PRO A 128 42.39 57.20 17.47
N ARG A 129 43.52 57.08 16.74
CA ARG A 129 44.59 56.10 17.05
C ARG A 129 45.51 56.47 18.22
N LYS A 130 45.51 57.73 18.67
CA LYS A 130 46.44 58.22 19.70
C LYS A 130 46.01 57.90 21.14
N ILE A 131 44.85 57.28 21.30
CA ILE A 131 44.19 57.04 22.58
C ILE A 131 44.58 55.64 23.08
N LYS A 132 44.76 55.45 24.39
CA LYS A 132 44.97 54.11 24.99
C LYS A 132 43.85 53.12 24.65
N ALA A 133 42.62 53.59 24.46
CA ALA A 133 41.46 52.83 24.01
C ALA A 133 41.64 52.16 22.61
N HIS A 134 42.66 52.53 21.83
CA HIS A 134 42.88 51.97 20.49
C HIS A 134 43.21 50.48 20.49
N GLU A 135 43.86 49.96 21.55
CA GLU A 135 44.11 48.52 21.70
C GLU A 135 42.80 47.73 21.82
N LEU A 136 41.78 48.29 22.49
CA LEU A 136 40.44 47.70 22.59
C LEU A 136 39.75 47.64 21.22
N VAL A 137 39.89 48.70 20.42
CA VAL A 137 39.33 48.76 19.06
C VAL A 137 39.96 47.70 18.15
N LYS A 138 41.29 47.54 18.23
CA LYS A 138 42.00 46.53 17.44
C LYS A 138 41.57 45.12 17.84
N ALA A 139 41.55 44.82 19.15
CA ALA A 139 41.12 43.53 19.66
C ALA A 139 39.67 43.18 19.24
N GLN A 140 38.74 44.14 19.32
CA GLN A 140 37.34 43.92 18.91
C GLN A 140 37.20 43.65 17.41
N ILE A 141 37.95 44.37 16.56
CA ILE A 141 37.95 44.11 15.11
C ILE A 141 38.50 42.72 14.80
N GLU A 142 39.59 42.31 15.46
CA GLU A 142 40.17 40.97 15.29
C GLU A 142 39.18 39.88 15.73
N ASP A 143 38.44 40.09 16.83
CA ASP A 143 37.41 39.18 17.31
C ASP A 143 36.22 39.05 16.34
N TRP A 144 35.70 40.16 15.81
CA TRP A 144 34.65 40.15 14.79
C TRP A 144 35.08 39.40 13.53
N GLN A 145 36.29 39.66 13.05
CA GLN A 145 36.82 38.99 11.86
C GLN A 145 36.98 37.49 12.10
N ALA A 146 37.58 37.08 13.23
CA ALA A 146 37.75 35.67 13.56
C ALA A 146 36.40 34.94 13.72
N THR A 147 35.40 35.60 14.32
CA THR A 147 34.04 35.04 14.45
C THR A 147 33.36 34.91 13.09
N TRP A 148 33.52 35.90 12.22
CA TRP A 148 32.97 35.89 10.87
C TRP A 148 33.60 34.81 10.00
N ASP A 149 34.93 34.73 9.96
CA ASP A 149 35.68 33.72 9.19
C ASP A 149 35.26 32.30 9.62
N LYS A 150 35.10 32.08 10.93
CA LYS A 150 34.63 30.80 11.47
C LYS A 150 33.20 30.47 11.04
N ALA A 151 32.32 31.46 11.00
CA ALA A 151 30.94 31.26 10.57
C ALA A 151 30.84 30.97 9.07
N GLU A 152 31.65 31.67 8.26
CA GLU A 152 31.76 31.41 6.81
C GLU A 152 32.28 29.99 6.54
N ASP A 153 33.32 29.53 7.23
CA ASP A 153 33.84 28.16 7.08
C ASP A 153 32.77 27.10 7.38
N ILE A 154 31.97 27.29 8.45
CA ILE A 154 30.86 26.39 8.78
C ILE A 154 29.79 26.39 7.68
N PHE A 155 29.44 27.58 7.17
CA PHE A 155 28.44 27.73 6.12
C PHE A 155 28.90 27.10 4.81
N ASP A 156 30.14 27.35 4.40
CA ASP A 156 30.75 26.76 3.20
C ASP A 156 30.82 25.23 3.30
N GLN A 157 31.15 24.69 4.48
CA GLN A 157 31.15 23.25 4.68
C GLN A 157 29.73 22.66 4.61
N ALA A 158 28.71 23.40 5.07
CA ALA A 158 27.31 22.98 4.92
C ALA A 158 26.89 22.97 3.44
N GLU A 159 27.26 23.99 2.67
CA GLU A 159 27.04 24.08 1.22
C GLU A 159 27.74 22.95 0.46
N GLU A 160 28.96 22.60 0.84
CA GLU A 160 29.69 21.46 0.25
C GLU A 160 29.02 20.12 0.59
N ASP A 161 28.56 19.95 1.83
CA ASP A 161 27.81 18.78 2.24
C ASP A 161 26.49 18.64 1.48
N LEU A 162 25.80 19.75 1.17
CA LEU A 162 24.62 19.76 0.31
C LEU A 162 24.92 19.28 -1.11
N ARG A 163 25.98 19.81 -1.75
CA ARG A 163 26.41 19.39 -3.10
C ARG A 163 26.73 17.90 -3.16
N ASN A 164 27.32 17.37 -2.09
CA ASN A 164 27.67 15.95 -1.98
C ASN A 164 26.53 15.07 -1.45
N SER A 165 25.30 15.59 -1.33
CA SER A 165 24.12 14.85 -0.81
C SER A 165 24.28 14.31 0.61
N ARG A 166 25.11 14.95 1.43
CA ARG A 166 25.38 14.60 2.84
C ARG A 166 24.46 15.39 3.77
N TRP A 167 23.15 15.22 3.63
CA TRP A 167 22.10 16.00 4.34
C TRP A 167 22.28 16.06 5.86
N ASN A 168 22.59 14.92 6.48
CA ASN A 168 22.80 14.84 7.92
C ASN A 168 24.06 15.59 8.38
N GLN A 169 25.08 15.68 7.51
CA GLN A 169 26.28 16.47 7.80
C GLN A 169 25.98 17.95 7.63
N ALA A 170 25.34 18.35 6.53
CA ALA A 170 24.90 19.73 6.31
C ALA A 170 24.05 20.26 7.48
N PHE A 171 23.09 19.45 7.97
CA PHE A 171 22.30 19.81 9.15
C PHE A 171 23.15 19.98 10.41
N ARG A 172 24.14 19.10 10.64
CA ARG A 172 25.08 19.25 11.75
C ARG A 172 25.92 20.51 11.64
N GLN A 173 26.35 20.89 10.44
CA GLN A 173 27.06 22.15 10.21
C GLN A 173 26.15 23.35 10.47
N ALA A 174 24.91 23.32 9.97
CA ALA A 174 23.92 24.36 10.22
C ALA A 174 23.72 24.60 11.73
N VAL A 175 23.55 23.54 12.53
CA VAL A 175 23.43 23.66 14.00
C VAL A 175 24.67 24.33 14.62
N LYS A 176 25.87 24.21 14.04
CA LYS A 176 27.04 24.93 14.56
C LYS A 176 26.93 26.45 14.43
N LEU A 177 26.18 26.95 13.44
CA LEU A 177 25.92 28.38 13.28
C LEU A 177 25.18 28.96 14.48
N THR A 178 24.33 28.19 15.17
CA THR A 178 23.62 28.68 16.37
C THR A 178 24.53 28.91 17.56
N TYR A 179 25.79 28.44 17.52
CA TYR A 179 26.80 28.66 18.54
C TYR A 179 27.80 29.76 18.15
N ILE A 180 27.61 30.43 17.01
CA ILE A 180 28.39 31.61 16.63
C ILE A 180 27.86 32.80 17.41
N ASP A 181 28.78 33.60 17.97
CA ASP A 181 28.45 34.80 18.74
C ASP A 181 28.07 35.98 17.82
N ASN A 182 27.09 35.73 16.95
CA ASN A 182 26.57 36.68 15.98
C ASN A 182 25.11 36.32 15.62
N GLU A 183 24.17 37.23 15.88
CA GLU A 183 22.74 37.02 15.70
C GLU A 183 22.38 36.72 14.23
N TYR A 184 22.97 37.44 13.27
CA TYR A 184 22.76 37.19 11.84
C TYR A 184 23.13 35.76 11.44
N TRP A 185 24.29 35.27 11.87
CA TRP A 185 24.71 33.89 11.60
C TRP A 185 23.86 32.85 12.34
N ALA A 186 23.61 33.08 13.63
CA ALA A 186 22.89 32.16 14.50
C ALA A 186 21.38 32.06 14.19
N SER A 187 20.79 33.09 13.57
CA SER A 187 19.37 33.12 13.22
C SER A 187 19.13 33.09 11.71
N THR A 188 19.55 34.13 10.98
CA THR A 188 19.19 34.34 9.57
C THR A 188 19.87 33.32 8.68
N LYS A 189 21.20 33.19 8.77
CA LYS A 189 21.95 32.22 7.96
C LYS A 189 21.70 30.78 8.37
N TYR A 190 21.50 30.53 9.66
CA TYR A 190 21.02 29.23 10.13
C TYR A 190 19.70 28.83 9.46
N GLN A 191 18.69 29.71 9.48
CA GLN A 191 17.40 29.42 8.85
C GLN A 191 17.52 29.26 7.33
N GLU A 192 18.26 30.13 6.66
CA GLU A 192 18.54 30.00 5.22
C GLU A 192 19.16 28.64 4.89
N THR A 193 20.12 28.18 5.71
CA THR A 193 20.77 26.87 5.53
C THR A 193 19.78 25.72 5.75
N LEU A 194 18.90 25.83 6.76
CA LEU A 194 17.84 24.83 6.98
C LEU A 194 16.87 24.75 5.80
N ASP A 195 16.44 25.88 5.25
CA ASP A 195 15.53 25.92 4.11
C ASP A 195 16.18 25.26 2.88
N LYS A 196 17.46 25.56 2.62
CA LYS A 196 18.25 24.90 1.57
C LYS A 196 18.36 23.39 1.77
N ILE A 197 18.61 22.94 3.02
CA ILE A 197 18.65 21.51 3.36
C ILE A 197 17.28 20.86 3.09
N GLN A 198 16.19 21.51 3.46
CA GLN A 198 14.85 20.97 3.24
C GLN A 198 14.55 20.83 1.75
N VAL A 199 14.80 21.87 0.96
CA VAL A 199 14.61 21.84 -0.50
C VAL A 199 15.43 20.70 -1.13
N ALA A 200 16.72 20.59 -0.78
CA ALA A 200 17.59 19.56 -1.33
C ALA A 200 17.13 18.14 -0.94
N ARG A 201 16.60 17.95 0.27
CA ARG A 201 16.03 16.66 0.69
C ARG A 201 14.76 16.30 -0.08
N ASP A 202 13.86 17.26 -0.28
CA ASP A 202 12.62 17.05 -1.03
C ASP A 202 12.92 16.72 -2.50
N GLU A 203 13.90 17.40 -3.09
CA GLU A 203 14.40 17.10 -4.43
C GLU A 203 15.08 15.73 -4.51
N SER A 204 15.85 15.35 -3.48
CA SER A 204 16.45 14.01 -3.39
C SER A 204 15.39 12.90 -3.39
N GLU A 205 14.27 13.10 -2.70
CA GLU A 205 13.15 12.14 -2.69
C GLU A 205 12.49 12.02 -4.08
N LYS A 206 12.33 13.16 -4.78
CA LYS A 206 11.85 13.17 -6.17
C LYS A 206 12.80 12.41 -7.09
N LEU A 207 14.11 12.64 -6.98
CA LEU A 207 15.11 11.94 -7.79
C LEU A 207 15.14 10.44 -7.47
N GLU A 208 14.93 10.04 -6.22
CA GLU A 208 14.81 8.62 -5.88
C GLU A 208 13.57 7.98 -6.50
N THR A 209 12.44 8.69 -6.49
CA THR A 209 11.23 8.27 -7.21
C THR A 209 11.50 8.11 -8.71
N ALA A 210 12.27 9.02 -9.31
CA ALA A 210 12.69 8.91 -10.70
C ALA A 210 13.54 7.66 -10.94
N ARG A 211 14.54 7.37 -10.09
CA ARG A 211 15.36 6.15 -10.19
C ARG A 211 14.53 4.87 -10.08
N LEU A 212 13.57 4.82 -9.15
CA LEU A 212 12.66 3.68 -9.01
C LEU A 212 11.78 3.47 -10.25
N LEU A 213 11.36 4.55 -10.92
CA LEU A 213 10.63 4.47 -12.18
C LEU A 213 11.52 3.96 -13.31
N LEU A 214 12.77 4.42 -13.39
CA LEU A 214 13.75 3.92 -14.36
C LEU A 214 14.03 2.43 -14.18
N ALA A 215 14.17 1.96 -12.93
CA ALA A 215 14.42 0.57 -12.61
C ALA A 215 13.33 -0.41 -13.12
N LYS A 216 12.10 0.06 -13.33
CA LYS A 216 11.02 -0.75 -13.91
C LYS A 216 11.24 -1.06 -15.39
N ASN A 217 12.05 -0.24 -16.08
CA ASN A 217 12.44 -0.40 -17.48
C ASN A 217 11.26 -0.56 -18.45
N LYS A 218 10.20 0.22 -18.23
CA LYS A 218 9.04 0.32 -19.14
C LYS A 218 8.98 1.72 -19.72
N ALA A 219 8.73 1.86 -21.02
CA ALA A 219 8.76 3.14 -21.72
C ALA A 219 7.92 4.25 -21.02
N ASN A 220 6.71 3.92 -20.57
CA ASN A 220 5.86 4.88 -19.85
C ASN A 220 6.41 5.29 -18.47
N ASP A 221 7.08 4.39 -17.76
CA ASP A 221 7.69 4.68 -16.47
C ASP A 221 8.99 5.47 -16.64
N LEU A 222 9.79 5.13 -17.66
CA LEU A 222 10.99 5.86 -18.07
C LEU A 222 10.67 7.34 -18.36
N LEU A 223 9.65 7.60 -19.20
CA LEU A 223 9.19 8.95 -19.53
C LEU A 223 8.75 9.75 -18.29
N LYS A 224 8.11 9.10 -17.31
CA LYS A 224 7.74 9.75 -16.05
C LYS A 224 8.97 10.07 -15.20
N GLY A 225 9.90 9.12 -15.07
CA GLY A 225 11.12 9.29 -14.29
C GLY A 225 11.97 10.45 -14.81
N VAL A 226 12.23 10.50 -16.12
CA VAL A 226 13.00 11.61 -16.72
C VAL A 226 12.28 12.95 -16.60
N LYS A 227 10.94 12.98 -16.65
CA LYS A 227 10.18 14.21 -16.42
C LYS A 227 10.28 14.72 -14.98
N ILE A 228 10.32 13.82 -14.00
CA ILE A 228 10.54 14.17 -12.59
C ILE A 228 11.94 14.76 -12.41
N ALA A 229 12.96 14.14 -13.00
CA ALA A 229 14.34 14.64 -12.94
C ALA A 229 14.50 15.99 -13.67
N ALA A 230 13.84 16.18 -14.81
CA ALA A 230 13.88 17.43 -15.57
C ALA A 230 13.21 18.63 -14.86
N ALA A 231 12.44 18.38 -13.80
CA ALA A 231 11.83 19.43 -12.99
C ALA A 231 12.80 20.04 -11.96
N ILE A 232 14.00 19.48 -11.78
CA ILE A 232 15.04 20.05 -10.91
C ILE A 232 15.68 21.25 -11.62
N GLU A 233 15.68 22.40 -10.94
CA GLU A 233 16.19 23.67 -11.49
C GLU A 233 17.72 23.68 -11.57
N LYS A 234 18.27 24.58 -12.41
CA LYS A 234 19.72 24.64 -12.71
C LYS A 234 20.58 25.11 -11.53
N ASP A 235 19.99 25.84 -10.61
CA ASP A 235 20.61 26.36 -9.40
C ASP A 235 20.55 25.39 -8.21
N SER A 236 19.81 24.28 -8.34
CA SER A 236 19.77 23.22 -7.32
C SER A 236 21.11 22.52 -7.17
N TYR A 237 21.44 22.16 -5.93
CA TYR A 237 22.58 21.28 -5.58
C TYR A 237 22.51 19.89 -6.24
N LEU A 238 21.32 19.45 -6.65
CA LEU A 238 21.07 18.14 -7.23
C LEU A 238 20.91 18.16 -8.75
N TYR A 239 21.16 19.30 -9.40
CA TYR A 239 20.99 19.44 -10.85
C TYR A 239 21.86 18.44 -11.64
N GLU A 240 23.12 18.23 -11.25
CA GLU A 240 24.02 17.28 -11.91
C GLU A 240 23.49 15.84 -11.85
N GLN A 241 23.05 15.39 -10.67
CA GLN A 241 22.43 14.06 -10.50
C GLN A 241 21.12 13.93 -11.30
N ALA A 242 20.34 15.01 -11.39
CA ALA A 242 19.15 15.03 -12.22
C ALA A 242 19.51 14.83 -13.70
N GLN A 243 20.57 15.48 -14.20
CA GLN A 243 21.05 15.29 -15.57
C GLN A 243 21.54 13.86 -15.82
N GLU A 244 22.25 13.24 -14.88
CA GLU A 244 22.66 11.84 -14.98
C GLU A 244 21.46 10.90 -15.14
N ILE A 245 20.40 11.11 -14.33
CA ILE A 245 19.15 10.34 -14.41
C ILE A 245 18.46 10.55 -15.77
N ILE A 246 18.44 11.80 -16.28
CA ILE A 246 17.86 12.10 -17.59
C ILE A 246 18.62 11.36 -18.70
N GLN A 247 19.95 11.39 -18.69
CA GLN A 247 20.79 10.70 -19.69
C GLN A 247 20.63 9.17 -19.61
N ALA A 248 20.67 8.60 -18.41
CA ALA A 248 20.44 7.17 -18.21
C ALA A 248 19.04 6.76 -18.69
N GLY A 249 18.02 7.57 -18.38
CA GLY A 249 16.65 7.36 -18.82
C GLY A 249 16.48 7.48 -20.35
N LYS A 250 17.17 8.43 -21.00
CA LYS A 250 17.21 8.58 -22.47
C LYS A 250 17.73 7.31 -23.13
N ILE A 251 18.86 6.78 -22.67
CA ILE A 251 19.48 5.56 -23.20
C ILE A 251 18.55 4.36 -23.03
N GLN A 252 17.97 4.18 -21.83
CA GLN A 252 17.05 3.08 -21.56
C GLN A 252 15.76 3.17 -22.38
N LEU A 253 15.25 4.38 -22.60
CA LEU A 253 14.05 4.62 -23.40
C LEU A 253 14.25 4.20 -24.85
N ILE A 254 15.37 4.61 -25.47
CA ILE A 254 15.73 4.21 -26.85
C ILE A 254 15.80 2.69 -26.95
N SER A 255 16.49 2.03 -26.01
CA SER A 255 16.58 0.56 -26.00
C SER A 255 15.22 -0.13 -25.87
N GLU A 256 14.32 0.41 -25.05
CA GLU A 256 12.97 -0.15 -24.92
C GLU A 256 12.14 0.07 -26.20
N ILE A 257 12.30 1.22 -26.86
CA ILE A 257 11.67 1.49 -28.15
C ILE A 257 12.14 0.51 -29.23
N ASP A 258 13.45 0.21 -29.31
CA ASP A 258 13.98 -0.79 -30.24
C ASP A 258 13.33 -2.17 -30.04
N LYS A 259 13.06 -2.55 -28.78
CA LYS A 259 12.34 -3.80 -28.46
C LYS A 259 10.88 -3.72 -28.90
N LEU A 260 10.20 -2.58 -28.72
CA LEU A 260 8.82 -2.41 -29.19
C LEU A 260 8.74 -2.58 -30.71
N ILE A 261 9.66 -1.97 -31.45
CA ILE A 261 9.73 -2.07 -32.91
C ILE A 261 10.04 -3.53 -33.32
N SER A 262 11.04 -4.16 -32.71
CA SER A 262 11.42 -5.55 -33.02
C SER A 262 10.29 -6.55 -32.74
N ARG A 263 9.49 -6.30 -31.70
CA ARG A 263 8.31 -7.10 -31.35
C ARG A 263 7.03 -6.66 -32.07
N GLN A 264 7.13 -5.67 -32.96
CA GLN A 264 6.01 -5.12 -33.74
C GLN A 264 4.84 -4.65 -32.85
N ARG A 265 5.15 -4.06 -31.68
CA ARG A 265 4.16 -3.51 -30.73
C ARG A 265 3.80 -2.07 -31.13
N TRP A 266 3.21 -1.91 -32.30
CA TRP A 266 2.98 -0.61 -32.96
C TRP A 266 2.10 0.34 -32.12
N HIS A 267 1.10 -0.20 -31.44
CA HIS A 267 0.22 0.56 -30.57
C HIS A 267 0.97 1.25 -29.41
N GLU A 268 1.89 0.54 -28.77
CA GLU A 268 2.68 1.09 -27.67
C GLU A 268 3.77 2.02 -28.16
N LEU A 269 4.40 1.69 -29.30
CA LEU A 269 5.36 2.57 -29.95
C LEU A 269 4.74 3.94 -30.25
N LEU A 270 3.52 3.97 -30.80
CA LEU A 270 2.79 5.21 -31.09
C LEU A 270 2.49 6.01 -29.82
N GLN A 271 2.12 5.34 -28.72
CA GLN A 271 1.84 6.04 -27.46
C GLN A 271 3.11 6.68 -26.88
N VAL A 272 4.23 5.97 -26.95
CA VAL A 272 5.51 6.45 -26.42
C VAL A 272 6.04 7.58 -27.28
N SER A 273 6.03 7.44 -28.61
CA SER A 273 6.58 8.43 -29.54
C SER A 273 5.91 9.81 -29.39
N ASN A 274 4.60 9.85 -29.21
CA ASN A 274 3.82 11.09 -29.01
C ASN A 274 4.05 11.79 -27.66
N ARG A 275 4.77 11.15 -26.73
CA ARG A 275 4.91 11.63 -25.34
C ARG A 275 6.35 11.92 -24.95
N ILE A 276 7.27 11.83 -25.91
CA ILE A 276 8.69 12.16 -25.71
C ILE A 276 8.80 13.67 -25.47
N PRO A 277 9.35 14.08 -24.31
CA PRO A 277 9.60 15.50 -24.04
C PRO A 277 10.71 16.06 -24.92
N SER A 278 10.60 17.33 -25.32
CA SER A 278 11.60 18.03 -26.14
C SER A 278 12.97 18.17 -25.47
N PHE A 279 13.01 18.24 -24.13
CA PHE A 279 14.29 18.33 -23.42
C PHE A 279 15.17 17.07 -23.58
N LEU A 280 14.62 15.97 -24.11
CA LEU A 280 15.41 14.78 -24.43
C LEU A 280 16.16 14.90 -25.76
N GLU A 281 15.89 15.91 -26.60
CA GLU A 281 16.53 16.09 -27.91
C GLU A 281 16.44 14.81 -28.75
N LEU A 282 15.20 14.39 -29.03
CA LEU A 282 14.85 13.16 -29.76
C LEU A 282 13.70 13.43 -30.75
N GLU A 283 13.52 14.67 -31.19
CA GLU A 283 12.38 15.07 -32.03
C GLU A 283 12.38 14.33 -33.37
N THR A 284 13.55 14.18 -33.99
CA THR A 284 13.74 13.45 -35.25
C THR A 284 13.42 11.98 -35.09
N GLU A 285 13.98 11.33 -34.08
CA GLU A 285 13.77 9.91 -33.76
C GLU A 285 12.32 9.65 -33.36
N ALA A 286 11.70 10.56 -32.60
CA ALA A 286 10.30 10.48 -32.21
C ALA A 286 9.36 10.51 -33.42
N ASN A 287 9.65 11.37 -34.41
CA ASN A 287 8.88 11.43 -35.65
C ASN A 287 9.05 10.16 -36.49
N ASP A 288 10.26 9.60 -36.54
CA ASP A 288 10.54 8.34 -37.23
C ASP A 288 9.81 7.16 -36.55
N TRP A 289 9.85 7.08 -35.21
CA TRP A 289 9.10 6.10 -34.43
C TRP A 289 7.59 6.25 -34.63
N TYR A 290 7.08 7.48 -34.67
CA TYR A 290 5.68 7.78 -34.94
C TYR A 290 5.25 7.28 -36.32
N THR A 291 6.03 7.60 -37.35
CA THR A 291 5.80 7.18 -38.74
C THR A 291 5.76 5.66 -38.85
N LEU A 292 6.78 4.98 -38.29
CA LEU A 292 6.86 3.52 -38.31
C LEU A 292 5.72 2.87 -37.52
N ALA A 293 5.32 3.45 -36.38
CA ALA A 293 4.20 2.96 -35.58
C ALA A 293 2.87 3.06 -36.33
N ASN A 294 2.61 4.18 -37.02
CA ASN A 294 1.40 4.35 -37.82
C ASN A 294 1.37 3.38 -39.01
N ALA A 295 2.50 3.23 -39.71
CA ALA A 295 2.65 2.25 -40.78
C ALA A 295 2.31 0.84 -40.28
N GLY A 296 2.92 0.42 -39.17
CA GLY A 296 2.66 -0.89 -38.56
C GLY A 296 1.20 -1.10 -38.14
N LYS A 297 0.56 -0.09 -37.55
CA LYS A 297 -0.87 -0.15 -37.18
C LYS A 297 -1.79 -0.29 -38.41
N ASN A 298 -1.49 0.41 -39.49
CA ASN A 298 -2.24 0.26 -40.74
C ASN A 298 -2.06 -1.18 -41.30
N ALA A 299 -0.86 -1.74 -41.22
CA ALA A 299 -0.61 -3.10 -41.67
C ALA A 299 -1.34 -4.16 -40.84
N GLU A 300 -1.49 -3.96 -39.53
CA GLU A 300 -2.22 -4.88 -38.63
C GLU A 300 -3.70 -5.08 -39.03
N ILE A 301 -4.31 -4.12 -39.72
CA ILE A 301 -5.69 -4.26 -40.25
C ILE A 301 -5.77 -5.40 -41.28
N GLY A 302 -4.69 -5.66 -42.03
CA GLY A 302 -4.58 -6.81 -42.91
C GLY A 302 -5.45 -6.80 -44.17
N THR A 303 -5.89 -5.64 -44.62
CA THR A 303 -6.56 -5.47 -45.93
C THR A 303 -5.56 -4.96 -46.97
N VAL A 304 -5.87 -5.11 -48.26
CA VAL A 304 -5.04 -4.55 -49.34
C VAL A 304 -4.85 -3.05 -49.14
N SER A 305 -5.94 -2.29 -48.98
CA SER A 305 -5.89 -0.84 -48.79
C SER A 305 -5.08 -0.43 -47.55
N SER A 306 -5.20 -1.17 -46.45
CA SER A 306 -4.47 -0.85 -45.23
C SER A 306 -2.98 -1.19 -45.31
N LEU A 307 -2.61 -2.24 -46.06
CA LEU A 307 -1.21 -2.56 -46.35
C LEU A 307 -0.58 -1.54 -47.31
N GLU A 308 -1.31 -1.08 -48.33
CA GLU A 308 -0.87 0.01 -49.21
C GLU A 308 -0.65 1.31 -48.43
N ALA A 309 -1.58 1.64 -47.51
CA ALA A 309 -1.43 2.78 -46.61
C ALA A 309 -0.24 2.61 -45.66
N ALA A 310 0.03 1.40 -45.17
CA ALA A 310 1.19 1.10 -44.35
C ALA A 310 2.51 1.31 -45.09
N ILE A 311 2.60 0.83 -46.34
CA ILE A 311 3.76 1.03 -47.21
C ILE A 311 3.99 2.52 -47.45
N THR A 312 2.95 3.23 -47.87
CA THR A 312 3.01 4.68 -48.14
C THR A 312 3.47 5.46 -46.91
N GLU A 313 3.01 5.08 -45.71
CA GLU A 313 3.44 5.71 -44.46
C GLU A 313 4.92 5.40 -44.15
N ALA A 314 5.34 4.14 -44.27
CA ALA A 314 6.72 3.76 -44.02
C ALA A 314 7.73 4.34 -45.04
N GLU A 315 7.30 4.62 -46.27
CA GLU A 315 8.11 5.27 -47.31
C GLU A 315 8.43 6.74 -47.00
N LYS A 316 7.70 7.39 -46.08
CA LYS A 316 8.00 8.75 -45.63
C LYS A 316 9.29 8.84 -44.82
N LEU A 317 9.78 7.70 -44.32
CA LEU A 317 10.98 7.64 -43.51
C LEU A 317 12.22 7.99 -44.33
N ALA A 318 13.04 8.93 -43.83
CA ALA A 318 14.21 9.41 -44.54
C ALA A 318 15.29 8.33 -44.70
N LEU A 319 16.11 8.44 -45.76
CA LEU A 319 17.15 7.47 -46.12
C LEU A 319 18.27 7.35 -45.07
N ASP A 320 18.53 8.43 -44.35
CA ASP A 320 19.51 8.54 -43.28
C ASP A 320 18.97 8.11 -41.91
N SER A 321 17.67 7.82 -41.81
CA SER A 321 17.06 7.32 -40.57
C SER A 321 17.65 5.96 -40.17
N PRO A 322 18.05 5.77 -38.90
CA PRO A 322 18.47 4.46 -38.39
C PRO A 322 17.41 3.36 -38.56
N LEU A 323 16.12 3.73 -38.66
CA LEU A 323 15.02 2.79 -38.84
C LEU A 323 14.77 2.41 -40.30
N TYR A 324 15.41 3.09 -41.25
CA TYR A 324 15.18 2.87 -42.69
C TYR A 324 15.36 1.41 -43.12
N PRO A 325 16.42 0.68 -42.71
CA PRO A 325 16.57 -0.73 -43.07
C PRO A 325 15.44 -1.62 -42.53
N GLN A 326 14.86 -1.25 -41.37
CA GLN A 326 13.76 -1.98 -40.77
C GLN A 326 12.44 -1.66 -41.47
N ALA A 327 12.20 -0.40 -41.84
CA ALA A 327 11.06 0.00 -42.64
C ALA A 327 11.05 -0.72 -44.00
N GLN A 328 12.20 -0.81 -44.69
CA GLN A 328 12.30 -1.52 -45.98
C GLN A 328 12.00 -3.02 -45.87
N LYS A 329 12.42 -3.67 -44.77
CA LYS A 329 12.05 -5.07 -44.48
C LYS A 329 10.55 -5.24 -44.30
N LEU A 330 9.89 -4.31 -43.60
CA LEU A 330 8.45 -4.33 -43.40
C LEU A 330 7.70 -4.07 -44.70
N ILE A 331 8.12 -3.08 -45.49
CA ILE A 331 7.55 -2.77 -46.81
C ILE A 331 7.63 -4.00 -47.72
N THR A 332 8.80 -4.64 -47.82
CA THR A 332 8.98 -5.86 -48.64
C THR A 332 8.02 -6.96 -48.21
N ARG A 333 7.85 -7.14 -46.89
CA ARG A 333 6.90 -8.10 -46.33
C ARG A 333 5.44 -7.74 -46.68
N TRP A 334 5.04 -6.48 -46.50
CA TRP A 334 3.66 -6.04 -46.78
C TRP A 334 3.32 -6.11 -48.27
N GLN A 335 4.28 -5.80 -49.15
CA GLN A 335 4.13 -5.99 -50.60
C GLN A 335 3.87 -7.45 -50.96
N LEU A 336 4.58 -8.39 -50.31
CA LEU A 336 4.32 -9.81 -50.46
C LEU A 336 2.92 -10.18 -49.93
N GLU A 337 2.50 -9.64 -48.79
CA GLU A 337 1.17 -9.93 -48.22
C GLU A 337 0.00 -9.41 -49.07
N ILE A 338 0.15 -8.31 -49.81
CA ILE A 338 -0.92 -7.73 -50.64
C ILE A 338 -1.48 -8.76 -51.63
N GLY A 339 -0.61 -9.50 -52.33
CA GLY A 339 -1.05 -10.51 -53.30
C GLY A 339 -1.88 -11.62 -52.67
N ASP A 340 -1.47 -12.09 -51.49
CA ASP A 340 -2.13 -13.20 -50.80
C ASP A 340 -3.41 -12.79 -50.05
N VAL A 341 -3.48 -11.54 -49.60
CA VAL A 341 -4.71 -10.97 -49.03
C VAL A 341 -5.81 -10.91 -50.11
N VAL A 342 -5.46 -10.65 -51.37
CA VAL A 342 -6.42 -10.72 -52.48
C VAL A 342 -6.98 -12.13 -52.64
N HIS A 343 -6.12 -13.16 -52.63
CA HIS A 343 -6.56 -14.55 -52.69
C HIS A 343 -7.46 -14.93 -51.50
N LEU A 344 -7.12 -14.51 -50.28
CA LEU A 344 -7.98 -14.73 -49.11
C LEU A 344 -9.33 -14.02 -49.23
N ALA A 345 -9.34 -12.76 -49.64
CA ALA A 345 -10.59 -11.99 -49.78
C ALA A 345 -11.53 -12.65 -50.79
N LYS A 346 -10.98 -13.05 -51.94
CA LYS A 346 -11.73 -13.78 -52.98
C LYS A 346 -12.20 -15.15 -52.48
N ALA A 347 -11.35 -15.91 -51.80
CA ALA A 347 -11.73 -17.20 -51.23
C ALA A 347 -12.89 -17.05 -50.23
N ARG A 348 -12.86 -16.03 -49.37
CA ARG A 348 -13.94 -15.71 -48.43
C ARG A 348 -15.23 -15.34 -49.15
N GLU A 349 -15.17 -14.53 -50.20
CA GLU A 349 -16.33 -14.14 -51.02
C GLU A 349 -16.99 -15.36 -51.65
N ILE A 350 -16.21 -16.24 -52.29
CA ILE A 350 -16.72 -17.50 -52.85
C ILE A 350 -17.39 -18.33 -51.75
N ALA A 351 -16.76 -18.46 -50.58
CA ALA A 351 -17.29 -19.26 -49.47
C ALA A 351 -18.59 -18.72 -48.83
N GLN A 352 -19.07 -17.51 -49.18
CA GLN A 352 -20.27 -16.91 -48.57
C GLN A 352 -21.55 -17.67 -48.88
N MET A 353 -21.69 -18.20 -50.10
CA MET A 353 -22.86 -18.99 -50.51
C MET A 353 -22.98 -20.30 -49.73
N GLY A 354 -21.83 -20.86 -49.31
CA GLY A 354 -21.77 -21.98 -48.38
C GLY A 354 -22.12 -23.34 -48.97
N GLU A 355 -22.34 -23.44 -50.29
CA GLU A 355 -22.51 -24.74 -50.95
C GLU A 355 -21.18 -25.50 -51.03
N ILE A 356 -21.23 -26.83 -51.18
CA ILE A 356 -20.02 -27.67 -51.23
C ILE A 356 -19.10 -27.25 -52.38
N ASN A 357 -19.67 -26.91 -53.54
CA ASN A 357 -18.89 -26.48 -54.70
C ASN A 357 -18.15 -25.16 -54.42
N ASP A 358 -18.84 -24.19 -53.84
CA ASP A 358 -18.25 -22.89 -53.49
C ASP A 358 -17.16 -23.04 -52.43
N LEU A 359 -17.41 -23.84 -51.39
CA LEU A 359 -16.41 -24.11 -50.35
C LEU A 359 -15.16 -24.81 -50.92
N ASN A 360 -15.32 -25.72 -51.89
CA ASN A 360 -14.19 -26.33 -52.59
C ASN A 360 -13.42 -25.32 -53.45
N GLN A 361 -14.11 -24.41 -54.14
CA GLN A 361 -13.48 -23.34 -54.91
C GLN A 361 -12.73 -22.36 -53.99
N ALA A 362 -13.31 -21.98 -52.86
CA ALA A 362 -12.66 -21.15 -51.84
C ALA A 362 -11.39 -21.82 -51.30
N ILE A 363 -11.44 -23.13 -51.00
CA ILE A 363 -10.24 -23.89 -50.60
C ILE A 363 -9.19 -23.88 -51.70
N ALA A 364 -9.57 -24.04 -52.96
CA ALA A 364 -8.64 -24.01 -54.08
C ALA A 364 -7.96 -22.64 -54.23
N GLU A 365 -8.72 -21.54 -54.08
CA GLU A 365 -8.20 -20.18 -54.11
C GLU A 365 -7.24 -19.91 -52.94
N ALA A 366 -7.61 -20.26 -51.71
CA ALA A 366 -6.74 -20.06 -50.54
C ALA A 366 -5.46 -20.93 -50.57
N ARG A 367 -5.45 -22.04 -51.33
CA ARG A 367 -4.25 -22.87 -51.52
C ARG A 367 -3.21 -22.25 -52.46
N LEU A 368 -3.55 -21.19 -53.19
CA LEU A 368 -2.60 -20.45 -54.01
C LEU A 368 -1.56 -19.73 -53.14
N ILE A 369 -1.86 -19.52 -51.85
CA ILE A 369 -0.99 -18.85 -50.89
C ILE A 369 0.13 -19.81 -50.46
N PRO A 370 1.41 -19.50 -50.75
CA PRO A 370 2.49 -20.45 -50.56
C PRO A 370 2.89 -20.56 -49.07
N PRO A 371 3.46 -21.70 -48.62
CA PRO A 371 3.82 -21.93 -47.21
C PRO A 371 4.80 -20.94 -46.59
N ASN A 372 5.62 -20.28 -47.41
CA ASN A 372 6.57 -19.25 -46.98
C ASN A 372 5.93 -17.86 -46.82
N ASN A 373 4.65 -17.70 -47.18
CA ASN A 373 3.95 -16.43 -47.07
C ASN A 373 3.53 -16.13 -45.63
N PRO A 374 3.61 -14.86 -45.16
CA PRO A 374 3.10 -14.47 -43.84
C PRO A 374 1.62 -14.82 -43.61
N ARG A 375 0.79 -14.86 -44.65
CA ARG A 375 -0.66 -15.16 -44.61
C ARG A 375 -0.99 -16.65 -44.70
N TYR A 376 0.01 -17.53 -44.83
CA TYR A 376 -0.25 -18.97 -44.98
C TYR A 376 -0.99 -19.60 -43.78
N GLN A 377 -0.68 -19.16 -42.56
CA GLN A 377 -1.36 -19.67 -41.36
C GLN A 377 -2.84 -19.30 -41.35
N GLU A 378 -3.17 -18.07 -41.74
CA GLU A 378 -4.53 -17.57 -41.91
C GLU A 378 -5.28 -18.41 -42.97
N ALA A 379 -4.68 -18.59 -44.15
CA ALA A 379 -5.21 -19.44 -45.21
C ALA A 379 -5.49 -20.88 -44.73
N ARG A 380 -4.56 -21.47 -43.98
CA ARG A 380 -4.71 -22.84 -43.49
C ARG A 380 -5.86 -22.98 -42.49
N GLN A 381 -6.06 -21.99 -41.63
CA GLN A 381 -7.17 -21.97 -40.68
C GLN A 381 -8.52 -21.93 -41.42
N GLU A 382 -8.64 -21.08 -42.45
CA GLU A 382 -9.86 -21.00 -43.25
C GLU A 382 -10.13 -22.26 -44.05
N ILE A 383 -9.10 -22.82 -44.69
CA ILE A 383 -9.21 -24.12 -45.38
C ILE A 383 -9.71 -25.21 -44.43
N ASN A 384 -9.19 -25.28 -43.20
CA ASN A 384 -9.65 -26.26 -42.21
C ASN A 384 -11.10 -26.01 -41.81
N SER A 385 -11.50 -24.74 -41.65
CA SER A 385 -12.88 -24.35 -41.35
C SER A 385 -13.86 -24.75 -42.45
N TRP A 386 -13.54 -24.44 -43.71
CA TRP A 386 -14.36 -24.83 -44.86
C TRP A 386 -14.42 -26.34 -45.06
N ASN A 387 -13.30 -27.06 -44.87
CA ASN A 387 -13.32 -28.53 -44.86
C ASN A 387 -14.27 -29.08 -43.80
N SER A 388 -14.27 -28.54 -42.59
CA SER A 388 -15.19 -28.95 -41.51
C SER A 388 -16.65 -28.68 -41.88
N LYS A 389 -16.95 -27.55 -42.54
CA LYS A 389 -18.29 -27.23 -43.04
C LYS A 389 -18.74 -28.22 -44.12
N ILE A 390 -17.89 -28.51 -45.10
CA ILE A 390 -18.16 -29.52 -46.13
C ILE A 390 -18.48 -30.87 -45.48
N GLN A 391 -17.62 -31.33 -44.56
CA GLN A 391 -17.83 -32.60 -43.84
C GLN A 391 -19.17 -32.61 -43.09
N THR A 392 -19.56 -31.48 -42.50
CA THR A 392 -20.83 -31.34 -41.79
C THR A 392 -22.03 -31.43 -42.74
N ILE A 393 -21.97 -30.76 -43.90
CA ILE A 393 -23.04 -30.82 -44.92
C ILE A 393 -23.18 -32.24 -45.46
N GLU A 394 -22.07 -32.92 -45.73
CA GLU A 394 -22.04 -34.30 -46.23
C GLU A 394 -22.56 -35.32 -45.20
N ASP A 395 -22.16 -35.18 -43.93
CA ASP A 395 -22.46 -36.17 -42.89
C ASP A 395 -23.80 -35.91 -42.19
N SER A 396 -24.35 -34.70 -42.28
CA SER A 396 -25.61 -34.34 -41.60
C SER A 396 -26.79 -35.23 -42.02
N PRO A 397 -27.05 -35.51 -43.31
CA PRO A 397 -28.14 -36.40 -43.72
C PRO A 397 -27.99 -37.84 -43.18
N ILE A 398 -26.75 -38.32 -43.04
CA ILE A 398 -26.46 -39.64 -42.47
C ILE A 398 -26.87 -39.66 -41.00
N LEU A 399 -26.46 -38.65 -40.24
CA LEU A 399 -26.78 -38.53 -38.83
C LEU A 399 -28.27 -38.33 -38.60
N GLU A 400 -28.94 -37.48 -39.39
CA GLU A 400 -30.38 -37.25 -39.30
C GLU A 400 -31.17 -38.53 -39.52
N ARG A 401 -30.87 -39.26 -40.60
CA ARG A 401 -31.48 -40.55 -40.88
C ARG A 401 -31.28 -41.54 -39.73
N ALA A 402 -30.09 -41.58 -39.13
CA ALA A 402 -29.83 -42.42 -37.96
C ALA A 402 -30.73 -42.05 -36.77
N ARG A 403 -30.98 -40.75 -36.55
CA ARG A 403 -31.88 -40.27 -35.48
C ARG A 403 -33.33 -40.66 -35.77
N GLU A 404 -33.80 -40.47 -36.99
CA GLU A 404 -35.16 -40.85 -37.41
C GLU A 404 -35.43 -42.35 -37.22
N ILE A 405 -34.50 -43.20 -37.65
CA ILE A 405 -34.60 -44.66 -37.45
C ILE A 405 -34.74 -44.96 -35.95
N SER A 406 -34.00 -44.27 -35.09
CA SER A 406 -34.01 -44.52 -33.65
C SER A 406 -35.35 -44.23 -32.96
N PHE A 407 -36.27 -43.49 -33.61
CA PHE A 407 -37.61 -43.21 -33.08
C PHE A 407 -38.49 -44.45 -32.97
N GLY A 408 -38.16 -45.54 -33.67
CA GLY A 408 -38.83 -46.83 -33.50
C GLY A 408 -38.75 -47.40 -32.07
N ASN A 409 -37.84 -46.89 -31.22
CA ASN A 409 -37.74 -47.17 -29.78
C ASN A 409 -37.70 -48.68 -29.41
N ASN A 410 -37.07 -49.47 -30.28
CA ASN A 410 -36.93 -50.91 -30.14
C ASN A 410 -35.50 -51.35 -30.54
N ILE A 411 -35.15 -52.60 -30.24
CA ILE A 411 -33.79 -53.12 -30.43
C ILE A 411 -33.36 -53.02 -31.90
N THR A 412 -34.21 -53.44 -32.83
CA THR A 412 -33.93 -53.41 -34.27
C THR A 412 -33.70 -51.98 -34.78
N ALA A 413 -34.56 -51.05 -34.38
CA ALA A 413 -34.44 -49.64 -34.71
C ALA A 413 -33.11 -49.04 -34.21
N TRP A 414 -32.71 -49.32 -32.97
CA TRP A 414 -31.43 -48.84 -32.45
C TRP A 414 -30.21 -49.48 -33.12
N GLN A 415 -30.28 -50.76 -33.49
CA GLN A 415 -29.21 -51.42 -34.24
C GLN A 415 -29.01 -50.78 -35.62
N GLN A 416 -30.10 -50.55 -36.35
CA GLN A 416 -30.07 -49.87 -37.64
C GLN A 416 -29.59 -48.41 -37.53
N ALA A 417 -30.02 -47.70 -36.48
CA ALA A 417 -29.53 -46.34 -36.21
C ALA A 417 -28.01 -46.32 -35.94
N ILE A 418 -27.50 -47.30 -35.19
CA ILE A 418 -26.05 -47.44 -34.94
C ILE A 418 -25.29 -47.69 -36.25
N GLU A 419 -25.80 -48.59 -37.10
CA GLU A 419 -25.21 -48.88 -38.41
C GLU A 419 -25.16 -47.62 -39.28
N GLN A 420 -26.28 -46.90 -39.39
CA GLN A 420 -26.36 -45.65 -40.15
C GLN A 420 -25.39 -44.59 -39.62
N ALA A 421 -25.35 -44.33 -38.30
CA ALA A 421 -24.43 -43.35 -37.72
C ALA A 421 -22.95 -43.77 -37.81
N SER A 422 -22.65 -45.07 -37.94
CA SER A 422 -21.28 -45.57 -38.07
C SER A 422 -20.66 -45.32 -39.43
N LEU A 423 -21.46 -44.93 -40.43
CA LEU A 423 -20.97 -44.47 -41.73
C LEU A 423 -20.13 -43.19 -41.61
N ILE A 424 -20.36 -42.40 -40.55
CA ILE A 424 -19.55 -41.21 -40.24
C ILE A 424 -18.21 -41.69 -39.67
N ARG A 425 -17.15 -41.52 -40.46
CA ARG A 425 -15.79 -42.01 -40.16
C ARG A 425 -15.08 -41.19 -39.08
N PRO A 426 -14.07 -41.74 -38.40
CA PRO A 426 -13.17 -40.96 -37.53
C PRO A 426 -12.56 -39.76 -38.27
N ASN A 427 -12.23 -38.70 -37.53
CA ASN A 427 -11.67 -37.44 -38.04
C ASN A 427 -12.59 -36.59 -38.93
N ARG A 428 -13.89 -36.94 -38.99
CA ARG A 428 -14.94 -36.10 -39.59
C ARG A 428 -15.56 -35.17 -38.53
N ALA A 429 -16.03 -34.01 -38.96
CA ALA A 429 -16.64 -32.99 -38.10
C ALA A 429 -17.75 -33.55 -37.19
N LEU A 430 -18.65 -34.39 -37.73
CA LEU A 430 -19.80 -34.95 -36.99
C LEU A 430 -19.50 -36.26 -36.24
N TYR A 431 -18.29 -36.81 -36.34
CA TYR A 431 -17.94 -38.08 -35.69
C TYR A 431 -18.17 -38.08 -34.16
N PRO A 432 -17.74 -37.06 -33.39
CA PRO A 432 -17.97 -37.05 -31.95
C PRO A 432 -19.45 -37.09 -31.58
N GLU A 433 -20.30 -36.44 -32.38
CA GLU A 433 -21.74 -36.44 -32.19
C GLU A 433 -22.36 -37.80 -32.52
N ALA A 434 -22.00 -38.38 -33.68
CA ALA A 434 -22.41 -39.73 -34.06
C ALA A 434 -22.08 -40.76 -32.96
N GLN A 435 -20.88 -40.68 -32.38
CA GLN A 435 -20.45 -41.56 -31.29
C GLN A 435 -21.27 -41.37 -29.99
N ARG A 436 -21.74 -40.15 -29.69
CA ARG A 436 -22.65 -39.93 -28.53
C ARG A 436 -23.98 -40.65 -28.74
N TYR A 437 -24.55 -40.57 -29.94
CA TYR A 437 -25.79 -41.26 -30.28
C TYR A 437 -25.61 -42.78 -30.25
N ILE A 438 -24.54 -43.31 -30.85
CA ILE A 438 -24.22 -44.75 -30.82
C ILE A 438 -24.14 -45.27 -29.38
N ARG A 439 -23.44 -44.56 -28.48
CA ARG A 439 -23.37 -44.95 -27.06
C ARG A 439 -24.74 -44.97 -26.39
N ARG A 440 -25.58 -43.97 -26.66
CA ARG A 440 -26.95 -43.89 -26.13
C ARG A 440 -27.80 -45.06 -26.60
N TRP A 441 -27.80 -45.34 -27.89
CA TRP A 441 -28.59 -46.44 -28.46
C TRP A 441 -28.10 -47.81 -27.99
N ARG A 442 -26.79 -48.03 -27.87
CA ARG A 442 -26.23 -49.23 -27.24
C ARG A 442 -26.72 -49.41 -25.80
N ALA A 443 -26.72 -48.35 -25.00
CA ALA A 443 -27.26 -48.40 -23.65
C ALA A 443 -28.76 -48.72 -23.62
N ASN A 444 -29.55 -48.17 -24.55
CA ASN A 444 -30.98 -48.48 -24.65
C ASN A 444 -31.24 -49.94 -24.99
N ILE A 445 -30.49 -50.51 -25.94
CA ILE A 445 -30.54 -51.95 -26.27
C ILE A 445 -30.25 -52.76 -25.02
N GLN A 446 -29.14 -52.49 -24.33
CA GLN A 446 -28.76 -53.22 -23.11
C GLN A 446 -29.84 -53.15 -22.03
N ARG A 447 -30.45 -51.97 -21.82
CA ARG A 447 -31.56 -51.84 -20.86
C ARG A 447 -32.76 -52.70 -21.24
N LYS A 448 -33.15 -52.72 -22.52
CA LYS A 448 -34.29 -53.55 -22.96
C LYS A 448 -34.01 -55.05 -22.82
N GLU A 449 -32.78 -55.48 -23.11
CA GLU A 449 -32.35 -56.88 -22.96
C GLU A 449 -32.28 -57.31 -21.49
N ASP A 450 -31.73 -56.45 -20.62
CA ASP A 450 -31.46 -56.81 -19.22
C ASP A 450 -32.65 -56.62 -18.29
N ARG A 451 -33.62 -55.79 -18.69
CA ARG A 451 -34.75 -55.43 -17.81
C ARG A 451 -35.54 -56.65 -17.32
N PRO A 452 -35.88 -57.65 -18.16
CA PRO A 452 -36.57 -58.85 -17.68
C PRO A 452 -35.79 -59.64 -16.62
N ILE A 453 -34.45 -59.66 -16.69
CA ILE A 453 -33.59 -60.33 -15.70
C ILE A 453 -33.69 -59.60 -14.36
N LEU A 454 -33.59 -58.27 -14.37
CA LEU A 454 -33.68 -57.46 -13.16
C LEU A 454 -35.07 -57.53 -12.52
N ASP A 455 -36.12 -57.43 -13.34
CA ASP A 455 -37.51 -57.51 -12.86
C ASP A 455 -37.80 -58.89 -12.25
N ARG A 456 -37.29 -59.98 -12.85
CA ARG A 456 -37.36 -61.33 -12.28
C ARG A 456 -36.63 -61.41 -10.94
N ALA A 457 -35.41 -60.87 -10.85
CA ALA A 457 -34.65 -60.85 -9.60
C ALA A 457 -35.40 -60.10 -8.49
N ILE A 458 -36.04 -58.97 -8.82
CA ILE A 458 -36.88 -58.21 -7.88
C ILE A 458 -38.10 -59.03 -7.43
N ALA A 459 -38.80 -59.70 -8.34
CA ALA A 459 -39.94 -60.55 -8.00
C ALA A 459 -39.55 -61.70 -7.05
N ILE A 460 -38.40 -62.33 -7.27
CA ILE A 460 -37.86 -63.37 -6.38
C ILE A 460 -37.56 -62.80 -4.98
N ALA A 461 -36.99 -61.59 -4.91
CA ALA A 461 -36.69 -60.94 -3.64
C ALA A 461 -37.95 -60.54 -2.85
N ILE A 462 -39.05 -60.17 -3.54
CA ILE A 462 -40.34 -59.88 -2.89
C ILE A 462 -40.85 -61.12 -2.14
N ASN A 463 -40.63 -62.30 -2.72
CA ASN A 463 -40.92 -63.59 -2.07
C ASN A 463 -39.91 -63.99 -0.98
N LYS A 464 -39.06 -63.05 -0.54
CA LYS A 464 -38.09 -63.21 0.54
C LYS A 464 -36.95 -64.19 0.24
N ASP A 465 -36.81 -64.65 -1.00
CA ASP A 465 -35.68 -65.47 -1.48
C ASP A 465 -34.56 -64.56 -2.01
N TYR A 466 -33.81 -63.99 -1.08
CA TYR A 466 -32.73 -63.06 -1.41
C TYR A 466 -31.54 -63.73 -2.10
N SER A 467 -31.28 -65.01 -1.82
CA SER A 467 -30.16 -65.74 -2.41
C SER A 467 -30.39 -65.98 -3.91
N ALA A 468 -31.58 -66.46 -4.28
CA ALA A 468 -31.94 -66.65 -5.69
C ALA A 468 -32.10 -65.31 -6.43
N ALA A 469 -32.59 -64.26 -5.75
CA ALA A 469 -32.66 -62.92 -6.32
C ALA A 469 -31.26 -62.37 -6.66
N ILE A 470 -30.30 -62.52 -5.76
CA ILE A 470 -28.90 -62.12 -6.01
C ILE A 470 -28.33 -62.89 -7.20
N ALA A 471 -28.48 -64.22 -7.24
CA ALA A 471 -27.99 -65.04 -8.33
C ALA A 471 -28.58 -64.62 -9.69
N THR A 472 -29.89 -64.27 -9.71
CA THR A 472 -30.57 -63.79 -10.92
C THR A 472 -30.06 -62.42 -11.36
N ALA A 473 -29.92 -61.45 -10.44
CA ALA A 473 -29.41 -60.12 -10.78
C ALA A 473 -27.93 -60.13 -11.20
N GLN A 474 -27.13 -61.08 -10.70
CA GLN A 474 -25.72 -61.25 -11.09
C GLN A 474 -25.53 -61.69 -12.56
N GLN A 475 -26.59 -62.14 -13.23
CA GLN A 475 -26.55 -62.44 -14.67
C GLN A 475 -26.37 -61.16 -15.51
N ILE A 476 -26.65 -59.98 -14.95
CA ILE A 476 -26.38 -58.69 -15.60
C ILE A 476 -24.87 -58.42 -15.51
N ALA A 477 -24.19 -58.53 -16.65
CA ALA A 477 -22.74 -58.41 -16.72
C ALA A 477 -22.23 -57.00 -16.33
N PRO A 478 -20.99 -56.90 -15.82
CA PRO A 478 -20.30 -55.63 -15.65
C PRO A 478 -20.27 -54.82 -16.95
N ASN A 479 -20.33 -53.49 -16.85
CA ASN A 479 -20.37 -52.54 -17.97
C ASN A 479 -21.66 -52.50 -18.80
N ARG A 480 -22.71 -53.24 -18.40
CA ARG A 480 -24.04 -53.09 -18.99
C ARG A 480 -24.82 -51.96 -18.33
N ALA A 481 -25.75 -51.36 -19.08
CA ALA A 481 -26.51 -50.19 -18.66
C ALA A 481 -27.28 -50.36 -17.33
N LEU A 482 -27.76 -51.57 -17.00
CA LEU A 482 -28.47 -51.86 -15.75
C LEU A 482 -27.58 -52.41 -14.61
N TYR A 483 -26.27 -52.57 -14.84
CA TYR A 483 -25.37 -53.19 -13.86
C TYR A 483 -25.37 -52.46 -12.50
N GLN A 484 -25.32 -51.13 -12.51
CA GLN A 484 -25.32 -50.33 -11.27
C GLN A 484 -26.64 -50.46 -10.50
N GLU A 485 -27.77 -50.47 -11.21
CA GLU A 485 -29.09 -50.70 -10.61
C GLU A 485 -29.18 -52.11 -10.00
N ALA A 486 -28.70 -53.12 -10.72
CA ALA A 486 -28.64 -54.51 -10.24
C ALA A 486 -27.76 -54.64 -8.99
N GLN A 487 -26.57 -54.01 -8.98
CA GLN A 487 -25.66 -54.05 -7.85
C GLN A 487 -26.25 -53.38 -6.60
N ALA A 488 -26.98 -52.27 -6.77
CA ALA A 488 -27.69 -51.62 -5.67
C ALA A 488 -28.76 -52.53 -5.05
N LYS A 489 -29.50 -53.29 -5.87
CA LYS A 489 -30.46 -54.30 -5.40
C LYS A 489 -29.75 -55.45 -4.68
N ILE A 490 -28.68 -56.01 -5.26
CA ILE A 490 -27.86 -57.07 -4.65
C ILE A 490 -27.35 -56.65 -3.27
N ASN A 491 -26.83 -55.43 -3.14
CA ASN A 491 -26.34 -54.91 -1.85
C ASN A 491 -27.46 -54.81 -0.81
N THR A 492 -28.68 -54.48 -1.24
CA THR A 492 -29.85 -54.44 -0.37
C THR A 492 -30.24 -55.84 0.10
N TRP A 493 -30.29 -56.82 -0.80
CA TRP A 493 -30.62 -58.20 -0.46
C TRP A 493 -29.55 -58.86 0.42
N ARG A 494 -28.26 -58.57 0.21
CA ARG A 494 -27.18 -59.03 1.09
C ARG A 494 -27.34 -58.53 2.53
N ARG A 495 -27.78 -57.27 2.70
CA ARG A 495 -28.07 -56.72 4.03
C ARG A 495 -29.23 -57.45 4.69
N GLU A 496 -30.26 -57.80 3.94
CA GLU A 496 -31.41 -58.57 4.44
C GLU A 496 -31.03 -59.99 4.87
N ILE A 497 -30.19 -60.69 4.09
CA ILE A 497 -29.66 -62.02 4.47
C ILE A 497 -28.92 -61.92 5.81
N LYS A 498 -27.95 -61.00 5.90
CA LYS A 498 -27.15 -60.80 7.12
C LYS A 498 -28.00 -60.40 8.33
N ALA A 499 -29.03 -59.60 8.11
CA ALA A 499 -29.98 -59.22 9.15
C ALA A 499 -30.75 -60.43 9.70
N ARG A 500 -31.21 -61.33 8.82
CA ARG A 500 -31.87 -62.58 9.22
C ARG A 500 -30.91 -63.51 9.97
N GLU A 501 -29.67 -63.65 9.50
CA GLU A 501 -28.66 -64.45 10.19
C GLU A 501 -28.37 -63.93 11.61
N TYR A 502 -28.26 -62.61 11.79
CA TYR A 502 -28.08 -62.03 13.12
C TYR A 502 -29.27 -62.28 14.03
N LEU A 503 -30.50 -62.17 13.50
CA LEU A 503 -31.70 -62.42 14.28
C LEU A 503 -31.80 -63.89 14.69
N GLU A 504 -31.55 -64.82 13.76
CA GLU A 504 -31.55 -66.26 14.02
C GLU A 504 -30.51 -66.64 15.08
N ARG A 505 -29.27 -66.14 14.94
CA ARG A 505 -28.23 -66.36 15.95
C ARG A 505 -28.58 -65.75 17.30
N ALA A 506 -29.25 -64.58 17.31
CA ALA A 506 -29.73 -63.98 18.54
C ALA A 506 -30.76 -64.89 19.24
N TYR A 507 -31.74 -65.44 18.49
CA TYR A 507 -32.69 -66.41 19.03
C TYR A 507 -31.99 -67.67 19.58
N GLN A 508 -31.10 -68.28 18.80
CA GLN A 508 -30.36 -69.47 19.23
C GLN A 508 -29.54 -69.22 20.50
N THR A 509 -28.92 -68.05 20.61
CA THR A 509 -28.15 -67.65 21.81
C THR A 509 -29.10 -67.46 23.00
N SER A 510 -30.27 -66.84 22.80
CA SER A 510 -31.24 -66.58 23.86
C SER A 510 -31.86 -67.85 24.47
N ASN A 511 -31.81 -69.00 23.77
CA ASN A 511 -32.42 -70.25 24.23
C ASN A 511 -31.83 -70.81 25.53
N GLN A 512 -30.59 -70.44 25.87
CA GLN A 512 -29.97 -70.85 27.14
C GLN A 512 -30.63 -70.18 28.36
N ARG A 513 -31.37 -69.09 28.16
CA ARG A 513 -32.12 -68.36 29.19
C ARG A 513 -31.31 -67.98 30.43
N THR A 514 -30.04 -67.62 30.22
CA THR A 514 -29.16 -67.06 31.25
C THR A 514 -28.93 -65.56 31.00
N PRO A 515 -28.61 -64.77 32.03
CA PRO A 515 -28.32 -63.34 31.83
C PRO A 515 -27.23 -63.05 30.78
N GLU A 516 -26.17 -63.87 30.76
CA GLU A 516 -25.06 -63.75 29.84
C GLU A 516 -25.48 -64.06 28.40
N SER A 517 -26.26 -65.14 28.21
CA SER A 517 -26.74 -65.53 26.88
C SER A 517 -27.78 -64.55 26.33
N LEU A 518 -28.68 -64.02 27.16
CA LEU A 518 -29.62 -62.97 26.79
C LEU A 518 -28.90 -61.66 26.45
N SER A 519 -27.89 -61.26 27.21
CA SER A 519 -27.07 -60.07 26.90
C SER A 519 -26.34 -60.23 25.57
N GLN A 520 -25.78 -61.41 25.30
CA GLN A 520 -25.14 -61.72 24.02
C GLN A 520 -26.14 -61.73 22.86
N ALA A 521 -27.35 -62.28 23.06
CA ALA A 521 -28.44 -62.23 22.08
C ALA A 521 -28.84 -60.79 21.73
N ILE A 522 -28.97 -59.91 22.73
CA ILE A 522 -29.23 -58.48 22.52
C ILE A 522 -28.10 -57.84 21.69
N LYS A 523 -26.84 -58.12 22.01
CA LYS A 523 -25.69 -57.60 21.25
C LYS A 523 -25.68 -58.07 19.79
N LEU A 524 -26.13 -59.30 19.51
CA LEU A 524 -26.29 -59.81 18.15
C LEU A 524 -27.44 -59.10 17.42
N ALA A 525 -28.59 -58.94 18.06
CA ALA A 525 -29.73 -58.22 17.49
C ALA A 525 -29.47 -56.73 17.26
N GLN A 526 -28.60 -56.10 18.06
CA GLN A 526 -28.13 -54.72 17.84
C GLN A 526 -27.33 -54.55 16.54
N LYS A 527 -26.69 -55.61 16.03
CA LYS A 527 -25.93 -55.57 14.77
C LYS A 527 -26.83 -55.57 13.52
N ILE A 528 -28.15 -55.73 13.68
CA ILE A 528 -29.11 -55.73 12.57
C ILE A 528 -29.27 -54.31 12.03
N PRO A 529 -28.96 -54.06 10.72
CA PRO A 529 -29.06 -52.73 10.13
C PRO A 529 -30.48 -52.14 10.20
N GLN A 530 -30.57 -50.81 10.35
CA GLN A 530 -31.84 -50.08 10.24
C GLN A 530 -32.40 -50.21 8.82
N GLY A 531 -33.73 -50.25 8.69
CA GLY A 531 -34.44 -50.36 7.41
C GLY A 531 -34.51 -51.78 6.83
N THR A 532 -33.97 -52.79 7.51
CA THR A 532 -34.17 -54.20 7.13
C THR A 532 -35.53 -54.69 7.61
N GLN A 533 -36.12 -55.67 6.91
CA GLN A 533 -37.47 -56.17 7.25
C GLN A 533 -37.58 -56.74 8.67
N VAL A 534 -36.50 -57.35 9.17
CA VAL A 534 -36.47 -57.99 10.50
C VAL A 534 -36.13 -57.05 11.65
N ARG A 535 -35.80 -55.78 11.36
CA ARG A 535 -35.33 -54.83 12.39
C ARG A 535 -36.36 -54.61 13.50
N ASN A 536 -37.63 -54.42 13.14
CA ASN A 536 -38.69 -54.18 14.12
C ASN A 536 -38.90 -55.39 15.04
N GLN A 537 -38.77 -56.60 14.49
CA GLN A 537 -38.81 -57.83 15.29
C GLN A 537 -37.63 -57.87 16.26
N ALA A 538 -36.41 -57.63 15.76
CA ALA A 538 -35.21 -57.60 16.60
C ALA A 538 -35.32 -56.61 17.77
N VAL A 539 -35.87 -55.41 17.56
CA VAL A 539 -36.08 -54.43 18.64
C VAL A 539 -37.01 -54.97 19.73
N ARG A 540 -38.10 -55.64 19.35
CA ARG A 540 -39.02 -56.23 20.33
C ARG A 540 -38.33 -57.28 21.18
N GLU A 541 -37.60 -58.19 20.55
CA GLU A 541 -36.84 -59.24 21.25
C GLU A 541 -35.77 -58.66 22.16
N MET A 542 -35.01 -57.67 21.69
CA MET A 542 -34.01 -56.97 22.50
C MET A 542 -34.61 -56.39 23.79
N ASN A 543 -35.80 -55.79 23.68
CA ASN A 543 -36.49 -55.20 24.82
C ASN A 543 -37.02 -56.27 25.78
N GLN A 544 -37.57 -57.37 25.26
CA GLN A 544 -38.00 -58.49 26.06
C GLN A 544 -36.84 -59.11 26.84
N TRP A 545 -35.76 -59.51 26.16
CA TRP A 545 -34.58 -60.08 26.79
C TRP A 545 -33.95 -59.13 27.81
N SER A 546 -33.93 -57.81 27.55
CA SER A 546 -33.42 -56.84 28.51
C SER A 546 -34.24 -56.81 29.81
N THR A 547 -35.55 -57.02 29.70
CA THR A 547 -36.48 -57.05 30.83
C THR A 547 -36.30 -58.35 31.62
N GLU A 548 -36.07 -59.48 30.93
CA GLU A 548 -35.75 -60.76 31.56
C GLU A 548 -34.44 -60.70 32.35
N ILE A 549 -33.38 -60.10 31.79
CA ILE A 549 -32.10 -59.89 32.52
C ILE A 549 -32.33 -59.05 33.79
N LEU A 550 -33.16 -58.00 33.70
CA LEU A 550 -33.47 -57.16 34.87
C LEU A 550 -34.20 -57.95 35.96
N ALA A 551 -35.12 -58.82 35.57
CA ALA A 551 -35.82 -59.71 36.51
C ALA A 551 -34.85 -60.71 37.16
N PHE A 552 -33.88 -61.26 36.42
CA PHE A 552 -32.80 -62.08 37.00
C PHE A 552 -31.98 -61.29 38.03
N ALA A 553 -31.63 -60.04 37.72
CA ALA A 553 -30.88 -59.18 38.65
C ALA A 553 -31.67 -58.93 39.94
N GLN A 554 -32.98 -58.64 39.83
CA GLN A 554 -33.85 -58.44 41.00
C GLN A 554 -33.93 -59.70 41.87
N ASN A 555 -34.15 -60.87 41.25
CA ASN A 555 -34.17 -62.14 41.95
C ASN A 555 -32.82 -62.45 42.63
N ALA A 556 -31.70 -62.10 41.98
CA ALA A 556 -30.37 -62.23 42.55
C ALA A 556 -30.17 -61.35 43.81
N ALA A 557 -30.72 -60.14 43.81
CA ALA A 557 -30.68 -59.23 44.96
C ALA A 557 -31.45 -59.80 46.15
N ASP A 558 -32.60 -60.42 45.87
CA ASP A 558 -33.50 -60.94 46.90
C ASP A 558 -33.01 -62.27 47.49
N LYS A 559 -32.46 -63.16 46.66
CA LYS A 559 -32.16 -64.55 47.05
C LYS A 559 -30.69 -64.88 47.25
N PHE A 560 -29.77 -64.08 46.70
CA PHE A 560 -28.34 -64.40 46.69
C PHE A 560 -27.51 -63.27 47.31
N SER A 561 -27.20 -62.23 46.53
CA SER A 561 -26.48 -61.06 47.05
C SER A 561 -26.67 -59.84 46.16
N ILE A 562 -26.62 -58.66 46.78
CA ILE A 562 -26.67 -57.36 46.08
C ILE A 562 -25.51 -57.22 45.07
N LYS A 563 -24.33 -57.77 45.36
CA LYS A 563 -23.18 -57.75 44.44
C LYS A 563 -23.46 -58.52 43.14
N GLU A 564 -24.09 -59.69 43.25
CA GLU A 564 -24.46 -60.51 42.08
C GLU A 564 -25.58 -59.86 41.26
N ALA A 565 -26.54 -59.21 41.93
CA ALA A 565 -27.59 -58.43 41.28
C ALA A 565 -27.04 -57.28 40.43
N ILE A 566 -26.07 -56.52 40.96
CA ILE A 566 -25.39 -55.46 40.22
C ILE A 566 -24.68 -56.03 39.00
N ARG A 567 -23.93 -57.13 39.16
CA ARG A 567 -23.23 -57.81 38.06
C ARG A 567 -24.19 -58.20 36.93
N ILE A 568 -25.34 -58.80 37.27
CA ILE A 568 -26.36 -59.22 36.30
C ILE A 568 -27.02 -58.00 35.62
N ALA A 569 -27.40 -56.97 36.39
CA ALA A 569 -28.00 -55.75 35.83
C ALA A 569 -27.05 -54.99 34.90
N GLN A 570 -25.74 -55.03 35.16
CA GLN A 570 -24.71 -54.44 34.28
C GLN A 570 -24.63 -55.13 32.91
N LEU A 571 -25.15 -56.35 32.75
CA LEU A 571 -25.20 -57.04 31.47
C LEU A 571 -26.25 -56.45 30.51
N ILE A 572 -27.17 -55.61 30.97
CA ILE A 572 -28.23 -55.00 30.15
C ILE A 572 -27.60 -53.94 29.22
N PRO A 573 -27.65 -54.12 27.89
CA PRO A 573 -27.01 -53.18 26.97
C PRO A 573 -27.81 -51.87 26.80
N PRO A 574 -27.14 -50.74 26.48
CA PRO A 574 -27.81 -49.48 26.16
C PRO A 574 -28.68 -49.60 24.90
N GLY A 575 -29.73 -48.78 24.81
CA GLY A 575 -30.68 -48.81 23.69
C GLY A 575 -31.74 -49.91 23.79
N THR A 576 -31.90 -50.51 24.97
CA THR A 576 -33.00 -51.43 25.31
C THR A 576 -33.92 -50.80 26.35
N SER A 577 -35.17 -51.28 26.44
CA SER A 577 -36.19 -50.71 27.34
C SER A 577 -35.82 -50.81 28.83
N ALA A 578 -35.17 -51.89 29.27
CA ALA A 578 -34.84 -52.10 30.67
C ALA A 578 -33.59 -51.36 31.14
N TYR A 579 -32.79 -50.79 30.23
CA TYR A 579 -31.48 -50.20 30.55
C TYR A 579 -31.52 -49.11 31.62
N GLN A 580 -32.45 -48.16 31.50
CA GLN A 580 -32.58 -47.05 32.46
C GLN A 580 -33.12 -47.52 33.82
N ALA A 581 -34.00 -48.53 33.82
CA ALA A 581 -34.47 -49.15 35.05
C ALA A 581 -33.32 -49.90 35.76
N ALA A 582 -32.50 -50.63 35.00
CA ALA A 582 -31.33 -51.34 35.51
C ALA A 582 -30.31 -50.41 36.15
N LYS A 583 -29.98 -49.27 35.50
CA LYS A 583 -29.05 -48.27 36.05
C LYS A 583 -29.51 -47.74 37.40
N ARG A 584 -30.78 -47.33 37.52
CA ARG A 584 -31.34 -46.88 38.79
C ARG A 584 -31.29 -47.95 39.89
N GLN A 585 -31.53 -49.22 39.54
CA GLN A 585 -31.43 -50.31 40.51
C GLN A 585 -29.99 -50.55 40.96
N ILE A 586 -29.02 -50.50 40.03
CA ILE A 586 -27.58 -50.58 40.34
C ILE A 586 -27.20 -49.47 41.32
N ASP A 587 -27.58 -48.22 41.06
CA ASP A 587 -27.26 -47.08 41.95
C ASP A 587 -27.83 -47.29 43.36
N ASN A 588 -29.08 -47.73 43.47
CA ASN A 588 -29.73 -48.05 44.75
C ASN A 588 -29.02 -49.18 45.49
N TRP A 589 -28.60 -50.22 44.78
CA TRP A 589 -27.88 -51.36 45.33
C TRP A 589 -26.46 -50.99 45.78
N GLU A 590 -25.75 -50.17 45.01
CA GLU A 590 -24.41 -49.66 45.37
C GLU A 590 -24.46 -48.79 46.64
N GLN A 591 -25.51 -47.97 46.81
CA GLN A 591 -25.72 -47.20 48.05
C GLN A 591 -25.90 -48.10 49.27
N ARG A 592 -26.62 -49.22 49.14
CA ARG A 592 -26.81 -50.20 50.23
C ARG A 592 -25.53 -50.97 50.60
N LEU A 593 -24.53 -50.99 49.72
CA LEU A 593 -23.24 -51.63 49.96
C LEU A 593 -22.21 -50.70 50.60
N LYS A 594 -22.51 -49.40 50.77
CA LYS A 594 -21.63 -48.45 51.46
C LYS A 594 -21.68 -48.68 52.99
N PRO A 595 -20.56 -48.85 53.69
CA PRO A 595 -20.55 -48.95 55.15
C PRO A 595 -21.08 -47.65 55.79
N PRO A 596 -21.74 -47.71 56.96
CA PRO A 596 -22.17 -46.51 57.66
C PRO A 596 -20.96 -45.63 58.01
N LEU A 597 -21.08 -44.31 57.78
CA LEU A 597 -20.08 -43.32 58.17
C LEU A 597 -19.86 -43.39 59.69
N ILE A 598 -18.65 -43.74 60.11
CA ILE A 598 -18.22 -43.64 61.51
C ILE A 598 -18.19 -42.14 61.84
N ILE A 599 -19.07 -41.70 62.73
CA ILE A 599 -19.01 -40.37 63.34
C ILE A 599 -18.07 -40.50 64.54
N GLU A 600 -16.84 -39.97 64.43
CA GLU A 600 -16.00 -39.72 65.60
C GLU A 600 -16.57 -38.51 66.36
N GLU A 601 -16.97 -38.71 67.62
CA GLU A 601 -17.33 -37.62 68.53
C GLU A 601 -16.04 -36.94 69.05
N PRO A 602 -15.94 -35.60 69.04
CA PRO A 602 -14.80 -34.89 69.64
C PRO A 602 -14.90 -34.88 71.18
N SER A 603 -13.75 -35.10 71.81
CA SER A 603 -13.49 -35.00 73.25
C SER A 603 -13.87 -33.66 73.88
N GLU A 604 -14.37 -33.66 75.13
CA GLU A 604 -14.18 -32.55 76.09
C GLU A 604 -14.52 -32.96 77.55
N PRO A 605 -14.09 -32.21 78.60
CA PRO A 605 -12.89 -32.50 79.38
C PRO A 605 -13.16 -32.92 80.85
N PHE A 606 -12.11 -33.39 81.53
CA PHE A 606 -12.10 -33.70 82.95
C PHE A 606 -12.34 -32.45 83.84
N ARG A 607 -13.22 -32.60 84.84
CA ARG A 607 -13.16 -31.90 86.14
C ARG A 607 -13.46 -32.90 87.27
N GLU A 608 -12.38 -33.43 87.85
CA GLU A 608 -12.00 -33.38 89.28
C GLU A 608 -13.11 -32.91 90.27
N ILE A 609 -13.38 -33.48 91.46
CA ILE A 609 -12.50 -34.08 92.48
C ILE A 609 -13.33 -34.87 93.53
N ASN A 610 -12.68 -35.87 94.13
CA ASN A 610 -12.54 -36.16 95.57
C ASN A 610 -13.48 -37.07 96.41
N TYR A 611 -12.75 -37.99 97.07
CA TYR A 611 -12.80 -38.43 98.47
C TYR A 611 -13.52 -39.74 98.87
N LYS A 612 -12.66 -40.70 99.25
CA LYS A 612 -12.74 -41.79 100.27
C LYS A 612 -13.70 -41.53 101.46
N PRO A 613 -14.11 -42.51 102.31
CA PRO A 613 -13.26 -43.64 102.78
C PRO A 613 -13.95 -44.99 103.14
N SER A 614 -13.10 -45.99 103.45
CA SER A 614 -13.26 -47.12 104.43
C SER A 614 -14.41 -48.11 104.22
N LEU A 615 -14.23 -49.43 104.31
CA LEU A 615 -13.35 -50.29 105.14
C LEU A 615 -13.06 -51.60 104.39
#